data_AF-A0A0A5I0S7-F1
#
_entry.id   AF-A0A0A5I0S7-F1
#
_cell.length_a   1.000
_cell.length_b   1.000
_cell.length_c   1.000
_cell.angle_alpha   90.00
_cell.angle_beta   90.00
_cell.angle_gamma   90.00
#
_symmetry.space_group_name_H-M   'P 1'
#
loop_
_entity.id
_entity.type
_entity.pdbx_description
1 polymer ?
#
loop_
_entity_poly.entity_id
_entity_poly.type
_entity_poly.pdbx_seq_one_letter_code
_entity_poly.pdbx_strand_id
1 'polypeptide(L)' 'MFLLPMIAITMGLYLVTLGLWELRTGMDRSRFITYMFSGLFLIFVVAGILAFGSSLFSVYM' A
#
# COMPACT_ATOMS: atom_id res chain seq x y z
N MET A 1 -4.82 18.22 -4.60
CA MET A 1 -3.82 17.26 -5.12
C MET A 1 -3.90 15.96 -4.31
N PHE A 2 -4.95 15.14 -4.49
CA PHE A 2 -5.20 13.94 -3.65
C PHE A 2 -5.28 12.62 -4.45
N LEU A 3 -5.11 12.68 -5.77
CA LEU A 3 -5.15 11.50 -6.64
C LEU A 3 -3.97 10.55 -6.40
N LEU A 4 -2.78 11.09 -6.19
CA LEU A 4 -1.55 10.33 -5.98
C LEU A 4 -1.58 9.43 -4.72
N PRO A 5 -1.96 9.93 -3.53
CA PRO A 5 -2.10 9.07 -2.36
C PRO A 5 -3.24 8.05 -2.50
N MET A 6 -4.33 8.37 -3.22
CA MET A 6 -5.41 7.42 -3.46
C MET A 6 -4.99 6.21 -4.31
N ILE A 7 -4.16 6.44 -5.33
CA ILE A 7 -3.62 5.36 -6.18
C ILE A 7 -2.69 4.43 -5.38
N ALA A 8 -1.87 5.02 -4.49
CA ALA A 8 -0.99 4.25 -3.62
C ALA A 8 -1.79 3.34 -2.66
N ILE A 9 -2.88 3.86 -2.07
CA ILE A 9 -3.76 3.07 -1.19
C ILE A 9 -4.42 1.92 -1.95
N THR A 10 -4.92 2.16 -3.16
CA THR A 10 -5.57 1.12 -3.99
C THR A 10 -4.58 0.03 -4.42
N MET A 11 -3.37 0.39 -4.84
CA MET A 11 -2.32 -0.60 -5.13
C MET A 11 -1.93 -1.41 -3.89
N GLY A 12 -1.83 -0.76 -2.73
CA GLY A 12 -1.55 -1.43 -1.46
C GLY A 12 -2.63 -2.43 -1.06
N LEU A 13 -3.91 -2.06 -1.18
CA LEU A 13 -5.03 -2.98 -0.93
C LEU A 13 -5.06 -4.15 -1.92
N TYR A 14 -4.68 -3.91 -3.18
CA TYR A 14 -4.57 -4.97 -4.17
C TYR A 14 -3.50 -6.00 -3.77
N LEU A 15 -2.33 -5.55 -3.30
CA LEU A 15 -1.29 -6.44 -2.79
C LEU A 15 -1.73 -7.24 -1.55
N VAL A 16 -2.49 -6.62 -0.66
CA VAL A 16 -3.04 -7.30 0.53
C VAL A 16 -4.06 -8.38 0.11
N THR A 17 -4.95 -8.08 -0.84
CA THR A 17 -5.92 -9.08 -1.35
C THR A 17 -5.24 -10.20 -2.12
N LEU A 18 -4.16 -9.91 -2.86
CA LEU A 18 -3.31 -10.93 -3.50
C LEU A 18 -2.64 -11.84 -2.44
N GLY A 19 -2.15 -11.25 -1.35
CA GLY A 19 -1.67 -12.01 -0.20
C GLY A 19 -2.75 -12.94 0.35
N LEU A 20 -3.93 -12.41 0.69
CA LEU A 20 -5.05 -13.23 1.19
C LEU A 20 -5.45 -14.35 0.21
N TRP A 21 -5.35 -14.12 -1.09
CA TRP A 21 -5.59 -15.14 -2.11
C TRP A 21 -4.55 -16.27 -2.04
N GLU A 22 -3.26 -15.94 -1.97
CA GLU A 22 -2.18 -16.93 -1.81
C GLU A 22 -2.34 -17.77 -0.54
N LEU A 23 -2.85 -17.18 0.55
CA LEU A 23 -3.16 -17.91 1.78
C LEU A 23 -4.28 -18.94 1.57
N ARG A 24 -5.27 -18.63 0.74
CA ARG A 24 -6.37 -19.54 0.38
C ARG A 24 -5.89 -20.68 -0.50
N THR A 25 -4.98 -20.42 -1.44
CA THR A 25 -4.43 -21.43 -2.34
C THR A 25 -3.48 -22.39 -1.62
N GLY A 26 -2.96 -22.01 -0.43
CA GLY A 26 -2.17 -22.87 0.44
C GLY A 26 -0.81 -23.27 -0.13
N MET A 27 -0.37 -22.59 -1.19
CA MET A 27 0.73 -23.00 -2.05
C MET A 27 2.08 -22.65 -1.43
N ASP A 28 2.21 -21.47 -0.78
CA ASP A 28 3.45 -21.04 -0.10
C ASP A 28 3.22 -19.99 1.00
N ARG A 29 3.44 -20.35 2.28
CA ARG A 29 3.30 -19.42 3.42
C ARG A 29 4.32 -18.27 3.42
N SER A 30 5.47 -18.45 2.78
CA SER A 30 6.52 -17.42 2.74
C SER A 30 6.14 -16.25 1.82
N ARG A 31 5.58 -16.56 0.63
CA ARG A 31 5.11 -15.54 -0.33
C ARG A 31 3.94 -14.73 0.24
N PHE A 32 3.05 -15.36 1.00
CA PHE A 32 1.98 -14.69 1.70
C PHE A 32 2.48 -13.53 2.57
N ILE A 33 3.45 -13.80 3.43
CA ILE A 33 3.99 -12.81 4.38
C ILE A 33 4.65 -11.66 3.61
N THR A 34 5.40 -11.97 2.54
CA THR A 34 6.04 -10.94 1.71
C THR A 34 5.02 -10.03 1.04
N TYR A 35 3.97 -10.58 0.42
CA TYR A 35 2.94 -9.78 -0.24
C TYR A 35 2.15 -8.94 0.77
N MET A 36 1.75 -9.54 1.89
CA MET A 36 0.99 -8.83 2.92
C MET A 36 1.81 -7.71 3.56
N PHE A 37 3.08 -7.96 3.87
CA PHE A 37 3.99 -6.95 4.42
C PHE A 37 4.28 -5.84 3.41
N SER A 38 4.50 -6.18 2.14
CA SER A 38 4.71 -5.18 1.08
C SER A 38 3.48 -4.29 0.87
N GLY A 39 2.28 -4.89 0.88
CA GLY A 39 1.02 -4.16 0.73
C GLY A 39 0.78 -3.22 1.92
N LEU A 40 0.98 -3.69 3.14
CA LEU A 40 0.83 -2.86 4.34
C LEU A 40 1.87 -1.73 4.39
N PHE A 41 3.11 -2.03 4.00
CA PHE A 41 4.16 -1.02 3.88
C PHE A 41 3.80 0.06 2.85
N LEU A 42 3.23 -0.33 1.70
CA LEU A 42 2.78 0.62 0.68
C LEU A 42 1.64 1.51 1.20
N ILE A 43 0.68 0.94 1.93
CA ILE A 43 -0.47 1.67 2.48
C ILE A 43 -0.01 2.65 3.57
N PHE A 44 0.80 2.21 4.54
CA PHE A 44 1.13 3.05 5.69
C PHE A 44 2.30 3.98 5.43
N VAL A 45 3.39 3.47 4.85
CA VAL A 45 4.63 4.24 4.69
C VAL A 45 4.57 5.09 3.44
N VAL A 46 4.32 4.46 2.29
CA VAL A 46 4.37 5.17 0.99
C VAL A 46 3.22 6.15 0.86
N ALA A 47 1.97 5.74 1.15
CA ALA A 47 0.84 6.67 1.09
C ALA A 47 0.93 7.76 2.17
N GLY A 48 1.45 7.46 3.36
CA GLY A 48 1.67 8.44 4.43
C GLY A 48 2.66 9.53 4.04
N ILE A 49 3.82 9.15 3.47
CA ILE A 49 4.82 10.10 2.99
C ILE A 49 4.27 10.96 1.85
N LEU A 50 3.55 10.34 0.89
CA LEU A 50 2.94 11.06 -0.22
C LEU A 50 1.86 12.05 0.24
N ALA A 51 1.01 11.65 1.19
CA ALA A 51 0.00 12.51 1.79
C ALA A 51 0.65 13.69 2.53
N PHE A 52 1.65 13.41 3.37
CA PHE A 52 2.39 14.43 4.11
C PHE A 52 3.10 15.42 3.16
N GLY A 53 3.81 14.92 2.15
CA GLY A 53 4.45 15.75 1.13
C GLY A 53 3.45 16.62 0.36
N SER A 54 2.28 16.07 0.01
CA SER A 54 1.23 16.84 -0.66
C SER A 54 0.64 17.94 0.22
N SER A 55 0.51 17.70 1.53
CA SER A 55 0.06 18.71 2.49
C SER A 55 1.07 19.84 2.70
N LEU A 56 2.37 19.51 2.83
CA LEU A 56 3.43 20.52 2.92
C LEU A 56 3.48 21.37 1.66
N PHE A 57 3.45 20.75 0.47
CA PHE A 57 3.43 21.49 -0.78
C PHE A 57 2.24 22.46 -0.87
N SER A 58 1.06 22.05 -0.40
CA SER A 58 -0.13 22.92 -0.35
C SER A 58 -0.08 24.04 0.69
N VAL A 59 0.80 23.96 1.70
CA VAL A 59 0.96 25.00 2.73
C VAL A 59 2.01 26.03 2.32
N TYR A 60 3.02 25.63 1.56
CA TYR A 60 4.11 26.49 1.12
C TYR A 60 3.85 27.24 -0.20
N MET A 61 2.79 26.87 -0.93
CA MET A 61 2.42 27.43 -2.23
C MET A 61 1.06 28.13 -2.14
#